data_AF-A0A5C8GHG6-F1
#
_entry.id   AF-A0A5C8GHG6-F1
#
_cell.length_a   1.000
_cell.length_b   1.000
_cell.length_c   1.000
_cell.angle_alpha   90.00
_cell.angle_beta   90.00
_cell.angle_gamma   90.00
#
_symmetry.space_group_name_H-M   'P 1'
#
loop_
_entity.id
_entity.type
_entity.pdbx_description
1 polymer ?
#
loop_
_entity_poly.entity_id
_entity_poly.type
_entity_poly.pdbx_seq_one_letter_code
_entity_poly.pdbx_strand_id
1 'polypeptide(L)'
;MKNSKNKKLFTYMVVGALVMALSISCKSNEVPQETGSTSSNHPSQGTYTNTIYNDSATVTINNNGTCTISGTAHFISGSTTDYTNFSITVTKWWYYYPESGSSITYRAGSSWEKSEATIDLPATDYFDVSYYTDSGELGISFGPEGKRYWTGNLTKQ
;
A
#
# COMPACT_ATOMS: atom_id res chain seq x y z
N MET A 1 4.08 68.64 -43.46
CA MET A 1 3.27 67.88 -44.44
C MET A 1 4.19 67.23 -45.47
N LYS A 2 4.25 65.89 -45.49
CA LYS A 2 4.65 65.14 -46.68
C LYS A 2 3.90 63.81 -46.67
N ASN A 3 3.01 63.68 -47.66
CA ASN A 3 2.21 62.52 -48.00
C ASN A 3 3.01 61.68 -49.02
N SER A 4 3.08 60.36 -48.80
CA SER A 4 3.26 59.35 -49.86
C SER A 4 3.00 57.98 -49.21
N LYS A 5 1.76 57.48 -49.25
CA LYS A 5 1.22 56.53 -50.24
C LYS A 5 1.96 55.19 -50.30
N ASN A 6 1.32 54.17 -49.69
CA ASN A 6 1.19 52.79 -50.11
C ASN A 6 2.36 52.17 -50.89
N LYS A 7 3.10 51.26 -50.23
CA LYS A 7 3.68 50.12 -50.94
C LYS A 7 3.82 48.92 -50.00
N LYS A 8 3.21 47.81 -50.46
CA LYS A 8 3.32 46.42 -49.99
C LYS A 8 2.45 46.12 -48.75
N LEU A 9 1.21 45.62 -48.82
CA LEU A 9 0.65 44.51 -49.61
C LEU A 9 1.66 43.35 -49.77
N PHE A 10 1.34 42.19 -49.17
CA PHE A 10 2.09 40.92 -49.17
C PHE A 10 3.06 40.64 -48.00
N THR A 11 2.57 40.70 -46.77
CA THR A 11 3.03 39.75 -45.72
C THR A 11 1.88 39.18 -44.88
N TYR A 12 0.63 39.53 -45.20
CA TYR A 12 -0.57 39.07 -44.49
C TYR A 12 -1.17 37.77 -45.05
N MET A 13 -0.47 37.08 -45.97
CA MET A 13 -1.01 35.92 -46.68
C MET A 13 0.07 34.87 -46.93
N VAL A 14 0.87 34.56 -45.92
CA VAL A 14 1.67 33.32 -45.89
C VAL A 14 1.47 32.71 -44.52
N VAL A 15 0.65 31.66 -44.53
CA VAL A 15 0.53 30.63 -43.49
C VAL A 15 -0.37 31.01 -42.31
N GLY A 16 -1.60 31.40 -42.65
CA GLY A 16 -2.79 31.04 -41.86
C GLY A 16 -3.06 29.53 -41.92
N ALA A 17 -2.17 28.74 -41.30
CA ALA A 17 -2.32 27.29 -41.11
C ALA A 17 -1.54 26.77 -39.90
N LEU A 18 -1.42 27.57 -38.82
CA LEU A 18 -0.92 27.08 -37.53
C LEU A 18 -1.97 27.12 -36.41
N VAL A 19 -3.19 27.56 -36.71
CA VAL A 19 -4.33 27.49 -35.78
C VAL A 19 -5.29 26.46 -36.35
N MET A 20 -5.28 25.24 -35.80
CA MET A 20 -6.36 24.21 -35.79
C MET A 20 -5.85 22.75 -35.62
N ALA A 21 -4.74 22.50 -34.91
CA ALA A 21 -4.35 21.12 -34.59
C ALA A 21 -3.67 20.91 -33.23
N LEU A 22 -4.09 21.64 -32.19
CA LEU A 22 -3.90 21.16 -30.82
C LEU A 22 -5.21 21.26 -30.03
N SER A 23 -6.31 20.84 -30.66
CA SER A 23 -7.63 20.71 -30.04
C SER A 23 -8.06 19.25 -29.97
N ILE A 24 -7.12 18.33 -29.74
CA ILE A 24 -7.43 16.99 -29.25
C ILE A 24 -6.31 16.54 -28.31
N SER A 25 -6.28 17.11 -27.12
CA SER A 25 -6.10 16.23 -25.99
C SER A 25 -7.23 16.60 -25.06
N CYS A 26 -8.27 15.77 -25.06
CA CYS A 26 -9.22 15.71 -23.96
C CYS A 26 -8.36 15.69 -22.71
N LYS A 27 -8.30 16.83 -22.02
CA LYS A 27 -7.95 16.87 -20.61
C LYS A 27 -8.91 15.87 -20.01
N SER A 28 -8.41 14.68 -19.70
CA SER A 28 -9.22 13.68 -19.04
C SER A 28 -9.65 14.34 -17.74
N ASN A 29 -10.90 14.78 -17.69
CA ASN A 29 -11.57 15.21 -16.47
C ASN A 29 -11.94 13.98 -15.63
N GLU A 30 -11.40 12.81 -15.96
CA GLU A 30 -11.51 11.63 -15.14
C GLU A 30 -10.75 11.93 -13.84
N VAL A 31 -11.56 12.24 -12.82
CA VAL A 31 -11.12 12.24 -11.43
C VAL A 31 -10.32 10.95 -11.23
N PRO A 32 -9.11 11.01 -10.65
CA PRO A 32 -8.34 9.80 -10.39
C PRO A 32 -9.25 8.79 -9.70
N GLN A 33 -9.50 7.65 -10.35
CA GLN A 33 -10.25 6.60 -9.70
C GLN A 33 -9.40 6.08 -8.55
N GLU A 34 -9.93 6.21 -7.34
CA GLU A 34 -9.33 5.59 -6.16
C GLU A 34 -9.28 4.08 -6.39
N THR A 35 -8.08 3.51 -6.39
CA THR A 35 -7.87 2.07 -6.62
C THR A 35 -8.19 1.22 -5.39
N GLY A 36 -8.62 1.85 -4.29
CA GLY A 36 -8.84 1.21 -3.01
C GLY A 36 -9.44 2.12 -1.95
N SER A 37 -9.48 1.64 -0.71
CA SER A 37 -9.97 2.39 0.43
C SER A 37 -9.28 1.95 1.73
N THR A 38 -9.52 2.72 2.80
CA THR A 38 -9.09 2.38 4.15
C THR A 38 -10.17 1.66 4.94
N SER A 39 -9.78 0.80 5.88
CA SER A 39 -10.67 0.08 6.78
C SER A 39 -10.15 0.10 8.21
N SER A 40 -11.05 0.23 9.18
CA SER A 40 -10.76 0.01 10.61
C SER A 40 -11.21 -1.37 11.09
N ASN A 41 -11.58 -2.26 10.16
CA ASN A 41 -11.89 -3.65 10.51
C ASN A 41 -10.58 -4.41 10.74
N HIS A 42 -10.41 -4.93 11.94
CA HIS A 42 -9.23 -5.70 12.32
C HIS A 42 -9.47 -7.21 12.18
N PRO A 43 -8.39 -8.01 12.09
CA PRO A 43 -8.48 -9.45 12.34
C PRO A 43 -9.14 -9.71 13.69
N SER A 44 -9.83 -10.85 13.81
CA SER A 44 -10.49 -11.20 15.07
C SER A 44 -9.46 -11.41 16.19
N GLN A 45 -9.78 -10.97 17.41
CA GLN A 45 -8.95 -11.24 18.58
C GLN A 45 -8.67 -12.73 18.75
N GLY A 46 -7.43 -13.08 19.11
CA GLY A 46 -7.00 -14.46 19.37
C GLY A 46 -5.57 -14.73 18.93
N THR A 47 -5.20 -16.01 19.00
CA THR A 47 -3.88 -16.49 18.58
C THR A 47 -3.96 -17.09 17.18
N TYR A 48 -2.97 -16.74 16.37
CA TYR A 48 -2.75 -17.22 15.03
C TYR A 48 -1.40 -17.94 15.01
N THR A 49 -1.32 -19.12 14.39
CA THR A 49 -0.08 -19.91 14.36
C THR A 49 0.22 -20.45 12.97
N ASN A 50 1.49 -20.71 12.72
CA ASN A 50 1.97 -21.51 11.61
C ASN A 50 2.85 -22.63 12.17
N THR A 51 2.39 -23.86 12.05
CA THR A 51 3.05 -25.04 12.65
C THR A 51 4.27 -25.52 11.88
N ILE A 52 4.49 -25.05 10.65
CA ILE A 52 5.65 -25.45 9.83
C ILE A 52 6.93 -24.86 10.43
N TYR A 53 6.87 -23.59 10.84
CA TYR A 53 8.04 -22.86 11.37
C TYR A 53 7.89 -22.49 12.85
N ASN A 54 6.78 -22.86 13.50
CA ASN A 54 6.42 -22.47 14.86
C ASN A 54 6.29 -20.96 15.06
N ASP A 55 5.90 -20.24 14.01
CA ASP A 55 5.58 -18.83 14.10
C ASP A 55 4.22 -18.64 14.76
N SER A 56 4.05 -17.49 15.41
CA SER A 56 2.77 -17.13 16.01
C SER A 56 2.56 -15.63 16.05
N ALA A 57 1.30 -15.23 16.12
CA ALA A 57 0.88 -13.88 16.42
C ALA A 57 -0.35 -13.91 17.32
N THR A 58 -0.37 -13.08 18.34
CA THR A 58 -1.56 -12.77 19.13
C THR A 58 -2.10 -11.42 18.68
N VAL A 59 -3.35 -11.41 18.25
CA VAL A 59 -4.12 -10.23 17.91
C VAL A 59 -4.91 -9.79 19.14
N THR A 60 -4.73 -8.55 19.57
CA THR A 60 -5.46 -7.91 20.68
C THR A 60 -6.18 -6.67 20.16
N ILE A 61 -7.48 -6.56 20.42
CA ILE A 61 -8.25 -5.36 20.07
C ILE A 61 -8.26 -4.43 21.28
N ASN A 62 -7.74 -3.23 21.10
CA ASN A 62 -7.57 -2.24 22.17
C ASN A 62 -8.84 -1.40 22.34
N ASN A 63 -9.06 -0.86 23.54
CA ASN A 63 -10.23 -0.03 23.86
C ASN A 63 -10.34 1.25 23.02
N ASN A 64 -9.23 1.72 22.45
CA ASN A 64 -9.17 2.89 21.57
C ASN A 64 -9.49 2.56 20.11
N GLY A 65 -9.89 1.33 19.80
CA GLY A 65 -10.21 0.88 18.44
C GLY A 65 -8.99 0.54 17.59
N THR A 66 -7.78 0.47 18.16
CA THR A 66 -6.59 -0.04 17.45
C THR A 66 -6.44 -1.55 17.67
N CYS A 67 -5.58 -2.17 16.88
CA CYS A 67 -5.23 -3.59 17.02
C CYS A 67 -3.73 -3.74 17.23
N THR A 68 -3.34 -4.46 18.28
CA THR A 68 -1.95 -4.84 18.52
C THR A 68 -1.75 -6.29 18.11
N ILE A 69 -0.75 -6.53 17.25
CA ILE A 69 -0.34 -7.82 16.72
C ILE A 69 1.08 -8.07 17.19
N SER A 70 1.26 -9.01 18.11
CA SER A 70 2.59 -9.34 18.66
C SER A 70 2.86 -10.82 18.56
N GLY A 71 4.10 -11.20 18.32
CA GLY A 71 4.41 -12.60 18.05
C GLY A 71 5.87 -12.87 17.75
N THR A 72 6.11 -14.00 17.13
CA THR A 72 7.43 -14.48 16.74
C THR A 72 7.42 -14.86 15.26
N ALA A 73 8.44 -14.42 14.55
CA ALA A 73 8.65 -14.70 13.14
C ALA A 73 10.05 -15.28 12.93
N HIS A 74 10.23 -16.01 11.84
CA HIS A 74 11.49 -16.64 11.52
C HIS A 74 12.20 -15.96 10.33
N PHE A 75 13.50 -16.19 10.24
CA PHE A 75 14.34 -15.87 9.11
C PHE A 75 15.16 -17.12 8.76
N ILE A 76 15.22 -17.49 7.47
CA ILE A 76 16.01 -18.62 6.99
C ILE A 76 17.12 -18.12 6.09
N SER A 77 18.35 -18.56 6.36
CA SER A 77 19.52 -18.37 5.50
C SER A 77 20.30 -19.67 5.39
N GLY A 78 20.27 -20.31 4.22
CA GLY A 78 20.83 -21.64 4.03
C GLY A 78 20.17 -22.65 4.97
N SER A 79 20.95 -23.29 5.84
CA SER A 79 20.47 -24.24 6.86
C SER A 79 20.24 -23.61 8.23
N THR A 80 20.38 -22.28 8.36
CA THR A 80 20.19 -21.57 9.63
C THR A 80 18.79 -20.99 9.68
N THR A 81 18.11 -21.22 10.80
CA THR A 81 16.82 -20.60 11.13
C THR A 81 17.00 -19.75 12.38
N ASP A 82 16.75 -18.45 12.24
CA ASP A 82 16.72 -17.51 13.35
C ASP A 82 15.27 -17.10 13.63
N TYR A 83 15.00 -16.73 14.88
CA TYR A 83 13.69 -16.24 15.30
C TYR A 83 13.82 -14.88 15.96
N THR A 84 12.81 -14.06 15.79
CA THR A 84 12.73 -12.78 16.50
C THR A 84 11.30 -12.41 16.80
N ASN A 85 11.12 -11.64 17.86
CA ASN A 85 9.82 -11.17 18.28
C ASN A 85 9.47 -9.86 17.57
N PHE A 86 8.18 -9.64 17.37
CA PHE A 86 7.64 -8.41 16.84
C PHE A 86 6.44 -7.94 17.65
N SER A 87 6.18 -6.63 17.59
CA SER A 87 4.98 -6.00 18.12
C SER A 87 4.60 -4.84 17.20
N ILE A 88 3.42 -4.93 16.61
CA ILE A 88 2.91 -3.98 15.63
C ILE A 88 1.55 -3.48 16.09
N THR A 89 1.35 -2.17 16.05
CA THR A 89 0.05 -1.55 16.31
C THR A 89 -0.52 -1.04 14.99
N VAL A 90 -1.70 -1.53 14.61
CA VAL A 90 -2.43 -1.14 13.39
C VAL A 90 -3.67 -0.33 13.79
N THR A 91 -3.78 0.87 13.23
CA THR A 91 -4.93 1.77 13.42
C THR A 91 -5.84 1.77 12.20
N LYS A 92 -5.26 1.78 10.99
CA LYS A 92 -6.01 1.71 9.73
C LYS A 92 -5.33 0.77 8.75
N TRP A 93 -6.13 -0.03 8.08
CA TRP A 93 -5.71 -0.89 6.99
C TRP A 93 -6.00 -0.21 5.65
N TRP A 94 -5.20 -0.52 4.65
CA TRP A 94 -5.46 -0.21 3.25
C TRP A 94 -5.86 -1.48 2.50
N TYR A 95 -6.76 -1.36 1.53
CA TYR A 95 -7.08 -2.44 0.60
C TYR A 95 -7.39 -1.90 -0.79
N TYR A 96 -7.07 -2.69 -1.81
CA TYR A 96 -7.47 -2.39 -3.18
C TYR A 96 -8.89 -2.88 -3.44
N TYR A 97 -9.64 -2.17 -4.27
CA TYR A 97 -10.92 -2.70 -4.74
C TYR A 97 -10.64 -3.97 -5.56
N PRO A 98 -11.18 -5.12 -5.15
CA PRO A 98 -10.95 -6.35 -5.86
C PRO A 98 -11.63 -6.28 -7.24
N GLU A 99 -11.03 -6.91 -8.24
CA GLU A 99 -11.79 -7.30 -9.42
C GLU A 99 -12.93 -8.22 -8.98
N SER A 100 -14.08 -8.14 -9.66
CA SER A 100 -15.28 -8.88 -9.28
C SER A 100 -14.99 -10.36 -8.99
N GLY A 101 -15.26 -10.81 -7.75
CA GLY A 101 -15.04 -12.19 -7.30
C GLY A 101 -13.66 -12.48 -6.70
N SER A 102 -12.76 -11.49 -6.61
CA SER A 102 -11.47 -11.62 -5.92
C SER A 102 -11.59 -11.32 -4.42
N SER A 103 -10.73 -11.95 -3.62
CA SER A 103 -10.68 -11.75 -2.17
C SER A 103 -10.10 -10.38 -1.81
N ILE A 104 -10.56 -9.82 -0.70
CA ILE A 104 -9.99 -8.60 -0.15
C ILE A 104 -8.79 -8.97 0.73
N THR A 105 -7.68 -8.26 0.55
CA THR A 105 -6.54 -8.31 1.46
C THR A 105 -6.38 -6.95 2.12
N TYR A 106 -6.52 -6.92 3.44
CA TYR A 106 -6.18 -5.75 4.25
C TYR A 106 -4.68 -5.72 4.46
N ARG A 107 -4.08 -4.54 4.26
CA ARG A 107 -2.64 -4.35 4.28
C ARG A 107 -2.26 -3.15 5.15
N ALA A 108 -1.19 -3.29 5.91
CA ALA A 108 -0.68 -2.22 6.76
C ALA A 108 0.85 -2.27 6.85
N GLY A 109 1.47 -1.12 7.09
CA GLY A 109 2.92 -0.99 7.28
C GLY A 109 3.62 -0.14 6.24
N SER A 110 4.95 -0.24 6.18
CA SER A 110 5.84 0.68 5.47
C SER A 110 5.56 0.81 3.97
N SER A 111 4.98 -0.22 3.35
CA SER A 111 4.66 -0.23 1.91
C SER A 111 3.26 0.29 1.57
N TRP A 112 2.46 0.66 2.58
CA TRP A 112 1.04 1.01 2.42
C TRP A 112 0.78 2.42 2.97
N GLU A 113 1.14 3.44 2.19
CA GLU A 113 1.11 4.86 2.60
C GLU A 113 -0.26 5.35 3.12
N LYS A 114 -1.35 4.73 2.64
CA LYS A 114 -2.72 5.04 3.08
C LYS A 114 -3.17 4.26 4.32
N SER A 115 -2.38 3.29 4.78
CA SER A 115 -2.57 2.59 6.06
C SER A 115 -1.96 3.40 7.21
N GLU A 116 -2.37 3.12 8.44
CA GLU A 116 -1.78 3.70 9.63
C GLU A 116 -1.36 2.57 10.57
N ALA A 117 -0.05 2.33 10.67
CA ALA A 117 0.51 1.33 11.55
C ALA A 117 1.92 1.73 12.02
N THR A 118 2.32 1.21 13.18
CA THR A 118 3.66 1.36 13.75
C THR A 118 4.19 -0.01 14.17
N ILE A 119 5.50 -0.19 14.07
CA ILE A 119 6.20 -1.33 14.66
C ILE A 119 6.96 -0.84 15.89
N ASP A 120 6.59 -1.37 17.05
CA ASP A 120 7.19 -1.01 18.34
C ASP A 120 8.44 -1.84 18.62
N LEU A 121 8.49 -3.06 18.06
CA LEU A 121 9.60 -4.00 18.15
C LEU A 121 9.59 -4.91 16.90
N PRO A 122 10.76 -5.23 16.32
CA PRO A 122 12.05 -4.55 16.52
C PRO A 122 12.03 -3.16 15.87
N ALA A 123 13.01 -2.31 16.22
CA ALA A 123 13.19 -1.05 15.50
C ALA A 123 13.62 -1.35 14.06
N THR A 124 12.78 -0.97 13.10
CA THR A 124 13.02 -1.14 11.66
C THR A 124 12.25 -0.08 10.88
N ASP A 125 12.75 0.25 9.70
CA ASP A 125 12.07 1.10 8.71
C ASP A 125 11.11 0.30 7.81
N TYR A 126 11.24 -1.03 7.80
CA TYR A 126 10.45 -1.92 6.97
C TYR A 126 9.64 -2.93 7.78
N PHE A 127 8.32 -2.87 7.63
CA PHE A 127 7.40 -3.93 8.00
C PHE A 127 6.16 -3.95 7.11
N ASP A 128 5.55 -5.11 6.98
CA ASP A 128 4.34 -5.39 6.23
C ASP A 128 3.45 -6.33 7.04
N VAL A 129 2.16 -6.03 7.09
CA VAL A 129 1.13 -6.88 7.67
C VAL A 129 0.03 -7.07 6.63
N SER A 130 -0.34 -8.32 6.38
CA SER A 130 -1.43 -8.70 5.51
C SER A 130 -2.48 -9.51 6.26
N TYR A 131 -3.76 -9.22 6.03
CA TYR A 131 -4.88 -10.01 6.52
C TYR A 131 -5.80 -10.35 5.35
N TYR A 132 -5.92 -11.65 5.06
CA TYR A 132 -6.75 -12.17 3.99
C TYR A 132 -8.16 -12.37 4.52
N THR A 133 -9.12 -11.56 4.08
CA THR A 133 -10.46 -11.52 4.71
C THR A 133 -11.24 -12.83 4.56
N ASP A 134 -10.98 -13.55 3.47
CA ASP A 134 -11.75 -14.74 3.11
C ASP A 134 -11.24 -15.99 3.82
N SER A 135 -9.91 -16.16 3.89
CA SER A 135 -9.28 -17.28 4.60
C SER A 135 -9.07 -17.00 6.08
N GLY A 136 -9.13 -15.73 6.51
CA GLY A 136 -8.82 -15.32 7.86
C GLY A 136 -7.34 -15.47 8.22
N GLU A 137 -6.45 -15.60 7.23
CA GLU A 137 -5.01 -15.76 7.44
C GLU A 137 -4.33 -14.42 7.69
N LEU A 138 -3.30 -14.44 8.54
CA LEU A 138 -2.49 -13.28 8.88
C LEU A 138 -1.04 -13.52 8.44
N GLY A 139 -0.46 -12.58 7.71
CA GLY A 139 0.95 -12.57 7.33
C GLY A 139 1.66 -11.35 7.90
N ILE A 140 2.87 -11.56 8.43
CA ILE A 140 3.73 -10.49 8.92
C ILE A 140 5.11 -10.67 8.29
N SER A 141 5.72 -9.57 7.84
CA SER A 141 7.14 -9.53 7.47
C SER A 141 7.78 -8.22 7.93
N PHE A 142 9.02 -8.27 8.39
CA PHE A 142 9.75 -7.11 8.87
C PHE A 142 11.26 -7.33 8.79
N GLY A 143 12.04 -6.25 8.74
CA GLY A 143 13.45 -6.35 8.37
C GLY A 143 14.44 -5.54 9.21
N PRO A 144 14.72 -5.93 10.47
CA PRO A 144 15.83 -5.37 11.24
C PRO A 144 17.18 -5.87 10.68
N GLU A 145 18.21 -5.03 10.76
CA GLU A 145 19.63 -5.44 10.61
C GLU A 145 19.97 -6.20 9.31
N GLY A 146 19.26 -5.91 8.21
CA GLY A 146 19.50 -6.53 6.90
C GLY A 146 18.96 -7.97 6.76
N LYS A 147 18.27 -8.50 7.77
CA LYS A 147 17.50 -9.76 7.68
C LYS A 147 16.05 -9.45 7.32
N ARG A 148 15.32 -10.43 6.78
CA ARG A 148 13.88 -10.32 6.52
C ARG A 148 13.14 -11.45 7.22
N TYR A 149 12.56 -11.15 8.38
CA TYR A 149 11.75 -12.09 9.12
C TYR A 149 10.34 -12.13 8.54
N TRP A 150 9.68 -13.28 8.61
CA TRP A 150 8.31 -13.47 8.16
C TRP A 150 7.64 -14.64 8.89
N THR A 151 6.31 -14.65 8.96
CA THR A 151 5.53 -15.65 9.70
C THR A 151 4.86 -16.72 8.83
N GLY A 152 4.97 -16.57 7.51
CA GLY A 152 4.06 -17.21 6.56
C GLY A 152 2.59 -16.89 6.84
N ASN A 153 1.70 -17.74 6.32
CA ASN A 153 0.28 -17.66 6.61
C ASN A 153 0.02 -18.24 7.99
N LEU A 154 -0.33 -17.38 8.94
CA LEU A 154 -0.80 -17.77 10.25
C LEU A 154 -2.31 -17.99 10.22
N THR A 155 -2.78 -19.10 10.76
CA THR A 155 -4.22 -19.41 10.87
C THR A 155 -4.70 -19.28 12.30
N LYS A 156 -5.91 -18.76 12.48
CA LYS A 156 -6.51 -18.62 13.80
C LYS A 156 -6.74 -20.00 14.44
N GLN A 157 -6.39 -20.11 15.72
CA GLN A 157 -6.60 -21.31 16.54
C GLN A 157 -7.94 -21.30 17.29
#